data_AF-A0A6V8EYK1-F1
#
_entry.id   AF-A0A6V8EYK1-F1
#
_cell.length_a   1.000
_cell.length_b   1.000
_cell.length_c   1.000
_cell.angle_alpha   90.00
_cell.angle_beta   90.00
_cell.angle_gamma   90.00
#
_symmetry.space_group_name_H-M   'P 1'
#
loop_
_entity.id
_entity.type
_entity.pdbx_description
1 polymer ?
#
loop_
_entity_poly.entity_id
_entity_poly.type
_entity_poly.pdbx_seq_one_letter_code
_entity_poly.pdbx_strand_id
1 'polypeptide(L)'
;SIPIAPGELYIDLREDGYNYYDPYRHDAVEGKPLWMNLSLQPYGISIDIAKPLQALYLNNQRILPWSSARIIGPITIEATGADFFYGPEQWQVQKVEFYIDNALKATVTAEPYSWNWTAKTIGKHTIKVVAYGFDNDTASKEIQVTKFL
;
A
#
# COMPACT_ATOMS: atom_id res chain seq x y z
N SER A 1 3.83 -25.15 22.55
CA SER A 1 3.71 -26.12 21.45
C SER A 1 2.24 -26.35 21.17
N ILE A 2 1.82 -26.29 19.91
CA ILE A 2 0.45 -26.66 19.53
C ILE A 2 0.35 -28.19 19.63
N PRO A 3 -0.69 -28.75 20.24
CA PRO A 3 -0.88 -30.20 20.26
C PRO A 3 -1.24 -30.68 18.84
N ILE A 4 -0.41 -31.55 18.28
CA ILE A 4 -0.59 -32.13 16.93
C ILE A 4 -1.01 -33.58 17.09
N ALA A 5 -2.07 -34.02 16.39
CA ALA A 5 -2.53 -35.39 16.45
C ALA A 5 -1.67 -36.33 15.58
N PRO A 6 -1.67 -37.65 15.84
CA PRO A 6 -0.99 -38.62 14.98
C PRO A 6 -1.48 -38.53 13.53
N GLY A 7 -0.56 -38.31 12.58
CA GLY A 7 -0.86 -38.18 11.14
C GLY A 7 -0.99 -36.74 10.63
N GLU A 8 -0.88 -35.74 11.50
CA GLU A 8 -0.89 -34.33 11.10
C GLU A 8 0.55 -33.78 10.96
N LEU A 9 0.77 -32.94 9.94
CA LEU A 9 2.01 -32.20 9.74
C LEU A 9 1.71 -30.70 9.92
N TYR A 10 2.26 -30.11 10.97
CA TYR A 10 2.19 -28.66 11.19
C TYR A 10 3.48 -28.00 10.70
N ILE A 11 3.36 -27.09 9.75
CA ILE A 11 4.47 -26.27 9.26
C ILE A 11 4.14 -24.82 9.61
N ASP A 12 4.90 -24.24 10.54
CA ASP A 12 4.84 -22.81 10.84
C ASP A 12 5.86 -22.08 9.97
N LEU A 13 5.38 -21.28 9.03
CA LEU A 13 6.23 -20.50 8.12
C LEU A 13 6.22 -19.01 8.44
N ARG A 14 5.71 -18.63 9.63
CA ARG A 14 5.56 -17.23 10.06
C ARG A 14 6.86 -16.63 10.60
N GLU A 15 8.01 -17.03 10.07
CA GLU A 15 9.24 -16.28 10.27
C GLU A 15 9.39 -15.27 9.12
N ASP A 16 9.63 -14.01 9.49
CA ASP A 16 10.08 -12.92 8.61
C ASP A 16 9.13 -12.42 7.51
N GLY A 17 7.82 -12.43 7.75
CA GLY A 17 6.92 -11.57 6.99
C GLY A 17 6.45 -12.08 5.66
N TYR A 18 5.76 -13.21 5.72
CA TYR A 18 5.04 -13.74 4.58
C TYR A 18 3.66 -14.19 5.04
N ASN A 19 2.61 -13.71 4.37
CA ASN A 19 1.27 -14.27 4.51
C ASN A 19 1.11 -15.43 3.53
N TYR A 20 0.89 -16.62 4.07
CA TYR A 20 0.56 -17.81 3.29
C TYR A 20 -0.95 -17.87 3.07
N TYR A 21 -1.38 -17.94 1.80
CA TYR A 21 -2.75 -18.27 1.44
C TYR A 21 -2.74 -19.47 0.50
N ASP A 22 -3.15 -20.61 1.02
CA ASP A 22 -3.43 -21.81 0.23
C ASP A 22 -4.88 -22.25 0.48
N PRO A 23 -5.78 -22.04 -0.49
CA PRO A 23 -7.18 -22.41 -0.34
C PRO A 23 -7.43 -23.91 -0.57
N TYR A 24 -6.40 -24.72 -0.85
CA TYR A 24 -6.56 -26.12 -1.26
C TYR A 24 -6.19 -27.10 -0.14
N ARG A 25 -7.01 -28.16 -0.04
CA ARG A 25 -6.75 -29.31 0.84
C ARG A 25 -5.76 -30.24 0.16
N HIS A 26 -4.61 -30.48 0.80
CA HIS A 26 -3.64 -31.49 0.34
C HIS A 26 -3.85 -32.81 1.09
N ASP A 27 -4.07 -33.90 0.37
CA ASP A 27 -4.20 -35.25 0.92
C ASP A 27 -2.87 -36.01 0.81
N ALA A 28 -2.38 -36.54 1.92
CA ALA A 28 -1.26 -37.47 1.93
C ALA A 28 -1.77 -38.92 1.90
N VAL A 29 -1.21 -39.75 1.02
CA VAL A 29 -1.57 -41.17 0.88
C VAL A 29 -0.37 -42.03 1.23
N GLU A 30 -0.58 -43.04 2.07
CA GLU A 30 0.45 -43.98 2.51
C GLU A 30 1.19 -44.60 1.32
N GLY A 31 2.52 -44.61 1.37
CA GLY A 31 3.39 -45.16 0.31
C GLY A 31 3.53 -44.28 -0.94
N LYS A 32 2.99 -43.04 -0.96
CA LYS A 32 3.14 -42.10 -2.08
C LYS A 32 3.79 -40.78 -1.66
N PRO A 33 4.72 -40.23 -2.47
CA PRO A 33 5.26 -38.89 -2.23
C PRO A 33 4.21 -37.81 -2.50
N LEU A 34 4.08 -36.85 -1.58
CA LEU A 34 3.30 -35.62 -1.76
C LEU A 34 4.25 -34.49 -2.18
N TRP A 35 3.93 -33.80 -3.28
CA TRP A 35 4.67 -32.65 -3.76
C TRP A 35 3.90 -31.37 -3.45
N MET A 36 4.50 -30.47 -2.67
CA MET A 36 3.98 -29.12 -2.42
C MET A 36 4.88 -28.10 -3.13
N ASN A 37 4.28 -27.22 -3.93
CA ASN A 37 4.99 -26.08 -4.50
C ASN A 37 4.49 -24.80 -3.83
N LEU A 38 5.39 -24.13 -3.11
CA LEU A 38 5.08 -22.96 -2.30
C LEU A 38 5.79 -21.74 -2.90
N SER A 39 5.04 -20.67 -3.17
CA SER A 39 5.61 -19.37 -3.53
C SER A 39 5.33 -18.39 -2.40
N LEU A 40 6.39 -17.87 -1.79
CA LEU A 40 6.32 -16.78 -0.82
C LEU A 40 6.41 -15.44 -1.56
N GLN A 41 5.58 -14.46 -1.19
CA GLN A 41 5.62 -13.08 -1.72
C GLN A 41 6.05 -12.14 -0.59
N PRO A 42 7.10 -11.31 -0.75
CA PRO A 42 7.59 -10.44 0.31
C PRO A 42 6.48 -9.58 0.88
N TYR A 43 6.26 -9.64 2.19
CA TYR A 43 5.46 -8.64 2.89
C TYR A 43 6.35 -7.43 3.13
N GLY A 44 6.37 -6.54 2.15
CA GLY A 44 6.96 -5.22 2.31
C GLY A 44 5.89 -4.23 2.76
N ILE A 45 6.33 -3.04 3.17
CA ILE A 45 5.43 -1.92 3.34
C ILE A 45 4.62 -1.70 2.06
N SER A 46 3.38 -1.24 2.19
CA SER A 46 2.53 -0.87 1.05
C SER A 46 2.02 0.55 1.23
N ILE A 47 1.77 1.24 0.13
CA ILE A 47 1.22 2.59 0.13
C ILE A 47 0.25 2.74 -1.03
N ASP A 48 -0.85 3.42 -0.75
CA ASP A 48 -1.89 3.81 -1.68
C ASP A 48 -2.21 5.29 -1.50
N ILE A 49 -2.74 5.89 -2.57
CA ILE A 49 -3.23 7.26 -2.56
C ILE A 49 -4.71 7.20 -2.22
N ALA A 50 -5.05 7.48 -0.96
CA ALA A 50 -6.43 7.56 -0.47
C ALA A 50 -7.18 8.75 -1.06
N LYS A 51 -6.45 9.84 -1.35
CA LYS A 51 -7.00 11.04 -2.01
C LYS A 51 -5.92 11.71 -2.87
N PRO A 52 -6.23 12.12 -4.11
CA PRO A 52 -7.52 12.01 -4.79
C PRO A 52 -7.82 10.61 -5.33
N LEU A 53 -9.10 10.23 -5.30
CA LEU A 53 -9.65 9.10 -6.06
C LEU A 53 -9.99 9.55 -7.49
N GLN A 54 -10.40 8.61 -8.34
CA GLN A 54 -10.94 8.92 -9.67
C GLN A 54 -12.31 9.63 -9.55
N ALA A 55 -12.26 10.96 -9.47
CA ALA A 55 -13.42 11.81 -9.23
C ALA A 55 -13.16 13.27 -9.65
N LEU A 56 -14.24 14.03 -9.77
CA LEU A 56 -14.18 15.49 -9.81
C LEU A 56 -14.08 16.05 -8.39
N TYR A 57 -13.10 16.91 -8.17
CA TYR A 57 -12.88 17.67 -6.93
C TYR A 57 -13.01 19.17 -7.19
N LEU A 58 -13.75 19.85 -6.34
CA LEU A 58 -13.83 21.31 -6.27
C LEU A 58 -13.44 21.76 -4.86
N ASN A 59 -12.38 22.56 -4.74
CA ASN A 59 -11.87 23.07 -3.46
C ASN A 59 -11.78 21.96 -2.39
N ASN A 60 -11.04 20.88 -2.71
CA ASN A 60 -10.82 19.71 -1.86
C ASN A 60 -12.05 18.82 -1.58
N GLN A 61 -13.24 19.19 -2.05
CA GLN A 61 -14.46 18.39 -1.90
C GLN A 61 -14.67 17.50 -3.13
N ARG A 62 -14.90 16.20 -2.90
CA ARG A 62 -15.28 15.25 -3.94
C ARG A 62 -16.73 15.53 -4.34
N ILE A 63 -16.96 15.88 -5.60
CA ILE A 63 -18.30 16.21 -6.10
C ILE A 63 -18.98 14.97 -6.68
N LEU A 64 -18.29 14.23 -7.55
CA LEU A 64 -18.82 13.02 -8.18
C LEU A 64 -17.71 12.12 -8.74
N PRO A 65 -17.94 10.81 -8.90
CA PRO A 65 -16.99 9.91 -9.55
C PRO A 65 -16.72 10.29 -11.01
N TRP A 66 -15.51 10.06 -11.48
CA TRP A 66 -15.11 10.34 -12.86
C TRP A 66 -14.05 9.33 -13.29
N SER A 67 -13.80 9.17 -14.60
CA SER A 67 -12.80 8.22 -15.11
C SER A 67 -11.35 8.58 -14.77
N SER A 68 -11.09 9.78 -14.24
CA SER A 68 -9.78 10.24 -13.78
C SER A 68 -9.94 11.33 -12.72
N ALA A 69 -8.94 11.55 -11.87
CA ALA A 69 -8.97 12.67 -10.94
C ALA A 69 -8.94 14.02 -11.68
N ARG A 70 -9.97 14.83 -11.50
CA ARG A 70 -10.11 16.20 -12.04
C ARG A 70 -10.19 17.17 -10.87
N ILE A 71 -9.27 18.12 -10.79
CA ILE A 71 -9.09 18.96 -9.60
C ILE A 71 -9.23 20.43 -9.98
N ILE A 72 -10.18 21.10 -9.34
CA ILE A 72 -10.40 22.54 -9.47
C ILE A 72 -10.12 23.17 -8.11
N GLY A 73 -9.05 23.95 -8.00
CA GLY A 73 -8.63 24.60 -6.75
C GLY A 73 -7.68 23.74 -5.89
N PRO A 74 -7.51 24.09 -4.60
CA PRO A 74 -6.63 23.36 -3.70
C PRO A 74 -7.17 21.94 -3.41
N ILE A 75 -6.26 21.01 -3.13
CA ILE A 75 -6.60 19.64 -2.73
C ILE A 75 -5.61 19.09 -1.70
N THR A 76 -6.12 18.34 -0.73
CA THR A 76 -5.30 17.51 0.16
C THR A 76 -5.02 16.19 -0.54
N ILE A 77 -3.75 15.83 -0.65
CA ILE A 77 -3.30 14.51 -1.05
C ILE A 77 -3.15 13.69 0.22
N GLU A 78 -3.78 12.53 0.27
CA GLU A 78 -3.80 11.65 1.45
C GLU A 78 -3.25 10.29 1.01
N ALA A 79 -2.33 9.75 1.81
CA ALA A 79 -1.73 8.44 1.58
C ALA A 79 -2.12 7.49 2.73
N THR A 80 -2.30 6.20 2.41
CA THR A 80 -2.64 5.14 3.35
C THR A 80 -1.89 3.87 3.00
N GLY A 81 -1.38 3.12 3.97
CA GLY A 81 -0.71 1.83 3.79
C GLY A 81 -1.59 0.69 4.28
N ALA A 82 -1.41 -0.52 3.74
CA ALA A 82 -2.27 -1.67 4.06
C ALA A 82 -2.06 -2.25 5.47
N ASP A 83 -1.01 -1.84 6.20
CA ASP A 83 -0.63 -2.47 7.47
C ASP A 83 -0.27 -1.48 8.58
N PHE A 84 -1.18 -0.59 8.88
CA PHE A 84 -1.04 0.29 10.04
C PHE A 84 -1.24 -0.42 11.39
N PHE A 85 -1.61 -1.71 11.44
CA PHE A 85 -2.09 -2.31 12.70
C PHE A 85 -1.67 -3.76 13.05
N TYR A 86 -1.15 -4.60 12.13
CA TYR A 86 -0.94 -6.03 12.46
C TYR A 86 0.36 -6.69 11.94
N GLY A 87 1.35 -5.91 11.50
CA GLY A 87 2.71 -6.40 11.22
C GLY A 87 3.68 -6.23 12.41
N PRO A 88 4.79 -6.99 12.48
CA PRO A 88 5.93 -6.66 13.34
C PRO A 88 6.43 -5.24 13.04
N GLU A 89 7.08 -4.62 14.04
CA GLU A 89 7.51 -3.22 14.01
C GLU A 89 8.29 -2.83 12.74
N GLN A 90 9.02 -3.78 12.16
CA GLN A 90 9.78 -3.63 10.91
C GLN A 90 8.93 -3.29 9.67
N TRP A 91 7.60 -3.46 9.69
CA TRP A 91 6.71 -3.08 8.57
C TRP A 91 6.00 -1.74 8.76
N GLN A 92 6.36 -0.98 9.80
CA GLN A 92 5.81 0.35 10.02
C GLN A 92 6.44 1.38 9.08
N VAL A 93 5.63 2.33 8.63
CA VAL A 93 6.09 3.46 7.79
C VAL A 93 6.72 4.54 8.69
N GLN A 94 7.99 4.83 8.46
CA GLN A 94 8.73 5.91 9.15
C GLN A 94 8.42 7.28 8.55
N LYS A 95 8.26 7.36 7.23
CA LYS A 95 7.90 8.60 6.53
C LYS A 95 7.23 8.34 5.20
N VAL A 96 6.43 9.31 4.78
CA VAL A 96 5.85 9.39 3.45
C VAL A 96 6.31 10.69 2.78
N GLU A 97 6.82 10.57 1.57
CA GLU A 97 7.20 11.69 0.72
C GLU A 97 6.17 11.88 -0.40
N PHE A 98 5.76 13.13 -0.61
CA PHE A 98 4.79 13.53 -1.61
C PHE A 98 5.49 14.28 -2.74
N TYR A 99 5.22 13.88 -3.97
CA TYR A 99 5.83 14.40 -5.18
C TYR A 99 4.77 14.84 -6.19
N ILE A 100 5.06 15.93 -6.91
CA ILE A 100 4.32 16.34 -8.11
C ILE A 100 5.33 16.44 -9.25
N ASP A 101 5.09 15.70 -10.34
CA ASP A 101 5.96 15.67 -11.52
C ASP A 101 7.43 15.40 -11.16
N ASN A 102 7.65 14.40 -10.31
CA ASN A 102 8.94 14.01 -9.73
C ASN A 102 9.64 15.06 -8.84
N ALA A 103 9.04 16.23 -8.61
CA ALA A 103 9.56 17.20 -7.65
C ALA A 103 8.99 16.93 -6.24
N LEU A 104 9.88 16.75 -5.25
CA LEU A 104 9.50 16.59 -3.83
C LEU A 104 8.76 17.85 -3.34
N LYS A 105 7.61 17.65 -2.70
CA LYS A 105 6.76 18.73 -2.16
C LYS A 105 6.61 18.69 -0.66
N ALA A 106 6.57 17.50 -0.07
CA ALA A 106 6.46 17.33 1.38
C ALA A 106 7.03 16.00 1.83
N THR A 107 7.47 15.96 3.08
CA THR A 107 7.82 14.75 3.82
C THR A 107 7.03 14.76 5.11
N VAL A 108 6.29 13.68 5.39
CA VAL A 108 5.43 13.55 6.57
C VAL A 108 5.85 12.30 7.34
N THR A 109 6.21 12.46 8.60
CA THR A 109 6.79 11.39 9.44
C THR A 109 5.80 10.78 10.44
N ALA A 110 4.55 11.25 10.45
CA ALA A 110 3.53 10.78 11.38
C ALA A 110 2.13 10.88 10.75
N GLU A 111 1.24 10.01 11.20
CA GLU A 111 -0.14 10.01 10.73
C GLU A 111 -0.94 11.24 11.24
N PRO A 112 -1.92 11.71 10.46
CA PRO A 112 -2.29 11.24 9.12
C PRO A 112 -1.30 11.71 8.02
N TYR A 113 -0.86 10.79 7.16
CA TYR A 113 0.03 11.12 6.04
C TYR A 113 -0.73 11.93 4.98
N SER A 114 -0.62 13.25 5.08
CA SER A 114 -1.35 14.17 4.20
C SER A 114 -0.55 15.41 3.87
N TRP A 115 -0.74 15.93 2.66
CA TRP A 115 -0.14 17.17 2.20
C TRP A 115 -1.14 18.01 1.42
N ASN A 116 -1.21 19.31 1.72
CA ASN A 116 -2.11 20.24 1.04
C ASN A 116 -1.45 20.85 -0.20
N TRP A 117 -1.95 20.49 -1.38
CA TRP A 117 -1.54 21.04 -2.66
C TRP A 117 -2.37 22.28 -3.02
N THR A 118 -1.83 23.45 -2.71
CA THR A 118 -2.47 24.76 -2.95
C THR A 118 -1.96 25.50 -4.19
N ALA A 119 -0.83 25.07 -4.75
CA ALA A 119 -0.20 25.72 -5.89
C ALA A 119 -1.13 25.73 -7.12
N LYS A 120 -1.23 26.87 -7.79
CA LYS A 120 -2.05 27.02 -8.98
C LYS A 120 -1.31 26.49 -10.21
N THR A 121 -1.81 25.40 -10.77
CA THR A 121 -1.24 24.75 -11.97
C THR A 121 -2.37 24.27 -12.87
N ILE A 122 -2.09 24.20 -14.17
CA ILE A 122 -3.05 23.80 -15.19
C ILE A 122 -2.43 22.68 -16.02
N GLY A 123 -3.19 21.61 -16.22
CA GLY A 123 -2.80 20.49 -17.06
C GLY A 123 -2.69 19.17 -16.31
N LYS A 124 -2.04 18.20 -16.97
CA LYS A 124 -1.81 16.87 -16.40
C LYS A 124 -0.61 16.92 -15.45
N HIS A 125 -0.75 16.23 -14.33
CA HIS A 125 0.31 16.05 -13.35
C HIS A 125 0.36 14.60 -12.89
N THR A 126 1.55 14.13 -12.52
CA THR A 126 1.71 12.86 -11.82
C THR A 126 1.88 13.16 -10.33
N ILE A 127 0.93 12.66 -9.53
CA ILE A 127 1.09 12.59 -8.07
C ILE A 127 1.81 11.30 -7.78
N LYS A 128 2.89 11.38 -7.00
CA LYS A 128 3.62 10.21 -6.50
C LYS A 128 3.75 10.30 -4.99
N VAL A 129 3.48 9.19 -4.31
CA VAL A 129 3.76 9.03 -2.88
C VAL A 129 4.79 7.92 -2.71
N VAL A 130 5.76 8.12 -1.83
CA VAL A 130 6.79 7.13 -1.50
C VAL A 130 6.81 6.94 0.01
N ALA A 131 6.52 5.74 0.48
CA ALA A 131 6.66 5.34 1.86
C ALA A 131 8.03 4.73 2.09
N TYR A 132 8.60 5.01 3.26
CA TYR A 132 9.86 4.44 3.72
C TYR A 132 9.60 3.75 5.07
N GLY A 133 9.99 2.49 5.16
CA GLY A 133 9.88 1.65 6.37
C GLY A 133 11.23 1.45 7.04
N PHE A 134 11.33 0.42 7.87
CA PHE A 134 12.61 -0.03 8.44
C PHE A 134 13.43 -0.80 7.39
N ASP A 135 14.70 -1.08 7.68
CA ASP A 135 15.59 -1.89 6.84
C ASP A 135 15.68 -1.49 5.35
N ASN A 136 15.50 -0.20 5.08
CA ASN A 136 15.42 0.40 3.73
C ASN A 136 14.23 -0.07 2.88
N ASP A 137 13.18 -0.60 3.49
CA ASP A 137 11.94 -0.91 2.78
C ASP A 137 11.33 0.35 2.17
N THR A 138 10.90 0.22 0.91
CA THR A 138 10.27 1.32 0.17
C THR A 138 9.06 0.82 -0.60
N ALA A 139 8.00 1.61 -0.59
CA ALA A 139 6.85 1.42 -1.46
C ALA A 139 6.46 2.72 -2.11
N SER A 140 5.88 2.65 -3.31
CA SER A 140 5.44 3.85 -4.01
C SER A 140 4.14 3.61 -4.75
N LYS A 141 3.38 4.70 -4.90
CA LYS A 141 2.18 4.74 -5.71
C LYS A 141 2.15 6.01 -6.52
N GLU A 142 1.70 5.90 -7.76
CA GLU A 142 1.51 7.04 -8.65
C GLU A 142 0.10 7.06 -9.23
N ILE A 143 -0.43 8.26 -9.43
CA ILE A 143 -1.65 8.50 -10.20
C ILE A 143 -1.48 9.72 -11.10
N GLN A 144 -2.09 9.66 -12.27
CA GLN A 144 -2.23 10.84 -13.14
C GLN A 144 -3.50 11.61 -12.78
N VAL A 145 -3.37 12.92 -12.66
CA VAL A 145 -4.48 13.84 -12.41
C VAL A 145 -4.49 14.96 -13.43
N THR A 146 -5.61 15.65 -13.58
CA THR A 146 -5.65 16.93 -14.30
C THR A 146 -6.13 18.04 -13.36
N LYS A 147 -5.32 19.09 -13.23
CA LYS A 147 -5.61 20.27 -12.43
C LYS A 147 -5.96 21.45 -13.34
N PHE A 148 -6.87 22.31 -12.90
CA PHE A 148 -7.38 23.42 -13.72
C PHE A 148 -7.13 24.81 -13.13
N LEU A 149 -6.90 24.92 -11.81
CA LEU A 149 -6.68 26.15 -11.07
C LEU A 149 -5.91 25.82 -9.79
#